data_AF-A0A067GRP0-F1
#
_entry.id   AF-A0A067GRP0-F1
#
_cell.length_a   1.000
_cell.length_b   1.000
_cell.length_c   1.000
_cell.angle_alpha   90.00
_cell.angle_beta   90.00
_cell.angle_gamma   90.00
#
_symmetry.space_group_name_H-M   'P 1'
#
loop_
_entity.id
_entity.type
_entity.pdbx_description
1 polymer ?
#
loop_
_entity_poly.entity_id
_entity_poly.type
_entity_poly.pdbx_seq_one_letter_code
_entity_poly.pdbx_strand_id
1 'polypeptide(L)'
;MADPELEAIRQRRMQELMAQQGVGSQQNSEQHQKAQEDAKREADERRQMMLSQILSTEARERLARIALVKPEKARGVEDIILRSAQMGQIVEKVSEERLISLLEQINTQTTKQTKVTIQRRRSVLEDDD
;
A
#
# COMPACT_ATOMS: atom_id res chain seq x y z
N MET A 1 -22.41 -4.37 -16.03
CA MET A 1 -20.93 -4.27 -15.95
C MET A 1 -20.49 -5.36 -14.98
N ALA A 2 -19.67 -6.31 -15.41
CA ALA A 2 -19.19 -7.39 -14.54
C ALA A 2 -18.08 -6.85 -13.63
N ASP A 3 -18.24 -6.97 -12.31
CA ASP A 3 -17.29 -6.43 -11.33
C ASP A 3 -15.90 -7.09 -11.47
N PRO A 4 -14.83 -6.30 -11.70
CA PRO A 4 -13.47 -6.81 -11.94
C PRO A 4 -12.89 -7.58 -10.73
N GLU A 5 -13.41 -7.36 -9.52
CA GLU A 5 -13.06 -8.15 -8.34
C GLU A 5 -13.59 -9.58 -8.40
N LEU A 6 -14.78 -9.81 -8.97
CA LEU A 6 -15.35 -11.16 -9.11
C LEU A 6 -14.55 -12.01 -10.10
N GLU A 7 -14.03 -11.39 -11.17
CA GLU A 7 -13.15 -12.07 -12.12
C GLU A 7 -11.79 -12.39 -11.51
N ALA A 8 -11.20 -11.48 -10.72
CA ALA A 8 -9.95 -11.72 -10.02
C ALA A 8 -10.08 -12.87 -8.99
N ILE A 9 -11.19 -12.92 -8.24
CA ILE A 9 -11.47 -14.01 -7.30
C ILE A 9 -11.69 -15.34 -8.04
N ARG A 10 -12.40 -15.32 -9.18
CA ARG A 10 -12.66 -16.51 -10.00
C ARG A 10 -11.37 -17.06 -10.61
N GLN A 11 -10.49 -16.20 -11.13
CA GLN A 11 -9.18 -16.60 -11.65
C GLN A 11 -8.32 -17.22 -10.55
N ARG A 12 -8.25 -16.58 -9.37
CA ARG A 12 -7.49 -17.09 -8.23
C ARG A 12 -7.97 -18.48 -7.78
N ARG A 13 -9.29 -18.69 -7.71
CA ARG A 13 -9.87 -19.96 -7.29
C ARG A 13 -9.72 -21.07 -8.34
N MET A 14 -9.73 -20.70 -9.62
CA MET A 14 -9.47 -21.64 -10.73
C MET A 14 -8.00 -22.06 -10.76
N GLN A 15 -7.09 -21.14 -10.47
CA GLN A 15 -5.65 -21.40 -10.43
C GLN A 15 -5.27 -22.34 -9.28
N GLU A 16 -5.91 -22.19 -8.11
CA GLU A 16 -5.74 -23.07 -6.96
C GLU A 16 -6.23 -24.51 -7.24
N LEU A 17 -7.33 -24.66 -7.99
CA LEU A 17 -7.88 -25.95 -8.37
C LEU A 17 -7.00 -26.66 -9.42
N MET A 18 -6.44 -25.90 -10.38
CA MET A 18 -5.43 -26.43 -11.32
C MET A 18 -4.12 -26.84 -10.62
N ALA A 19 -3.68 -26.09 -9.61
CA ALA A 19 -2.50 -26.43 -8.82
C ALA A 19 -2.66 -27.72 -8.00
N GLN A 20 -3.90 -28.04 -7.60
CA GLN A 20 -4.21 -29.25 -6.83
C GLN A 20 -4.34 -30.51 -7.70
N GLN A 21 -4.49 -30.36 -9.03
CA GLN A 21 -4.75 -31.48 -9.96
C GLN A 21 -3.57 -31.83 -10.89
N GLY A 22 -2.46 -31.08 -10.85
CA GLY A 22 -1.32 -31.25 -11.78
C GLY A 22 -0.01 -31.67 -11.11
N VAL A 23 0.31 -32.97 -11.17
CA VAL A 23 1.65 -33.51 -10.92
C VAL A 23 2.57 -33.08 -12.08
N GLY A 24 3.38 -32.03 -11.89
CA GLY A 24 4.24 -31.48 -12.95
C GLY A 24 5.10 -30.28 -12.51
N SER A 25 5.84 -30.43 -11.41
CA SER A 25 6.70 -29.40 -10.82
C SER A 25 7.97 -29.15 -11.65
N GLN A 26 7.96 -28.16 -12.55
CA GLN A 26 9.15 -27.33 -12.84
C GLN A 26 8.79 -26.13 -13.73
N GLN A 27 7.86 -26.29 -14.68
CA GLN A 27 7.60 -25.28 -15.73
C GLN A 27 6.50 -24.26 -15.37
N ASN A 28 5.70 -24.54 -14.34
CA ASN A 28 4.59 -23.68 -13.91
C ASN A 28 5.03 -22.54 -12.97
N SER A 29 6.24 -22.63 -12.38
CA SER A 29 6.79 -21.63 -11.47
C SER A 29 7.11 -20.31 -12.17
N GLU A 30 7.70 -20.36 -13.37
CA GLU A 30 8.01 -19.17 -14.16
C GLU A 30 6.75 -18.43 -14.65
N GLN A 31 5.71 -19.17 -15.03
CA GLN A 31 4.46 -18.57 -15.52
C GLN A 31 3.65 -17.94 -14.38
N HIS A 32 3.70 -18.52 -13.17
CA HIS A 32 3.12 -17.91 -11.97
C HIS A 32 3.87 -16.64 -11.54
N GLN A 33 5.20 -16.65 -11.62
CA GLN A 33 6.02 -15.47 -11.30
C GLN A 33 5.76 -14.34 -12.29
N LYS A 34 5.63 -14.65 -13.58
CA LYS A 34 5.28 -13.66 -14.61
C LYS A 34 3.89 -13.05 -14.38
N ALA A 35 2.89 -13.86 -14.10
CA ALA A 35 1.54 -13.38 -13.80
C ALA A 35 1.51 -12.48 -12.55
N GLN A 36 2.31 -12.81 -11.54
CA GLN A 36 2.41 -12.01 -10.32
C GLN A 36 3.17 -10.69 -10.55
N GLU A 37 4.20 -10.69 -11.40
CA GLU A 37 4.94 -9.50 -11.80
C GLU A 37 4.09 -8.54 -12.65
N ASP A 38 3.32 -9.08 -13.61
CA ASP A 38 2.37 -8.31 -14.42
C ASP A 38 1.28 -7.68 -13.54
N ALA A 39 0.67 -8.45 -12.62
CA ALA A 39 -0.33 -7.92 -11.68
C ALA A 39 0.24 -6.81 -10.78
N LYS A 40 1.50 -6.94 -10.37
CA LYS A 40 2.16 -5.92 -9.54
C LYS A 40 2.49 -4.67 -10.35
N ARG A 41 2.95 -4.81 -11.59
CA ARG A 41 3.15 -3.69 -12.52
C ARG A 41 1.86 -2.94 -12.77
N GLU A 42 0.76 -3.63 -13.07
CA GLU A 42 -0.54 -2.98 -13.27
C GLU A 42 -0.98 -2.19 -12.04
N ALA A 43 -0.78 -2.75 -10.84
CA ALA A 43 -1.10 -2.05 -9.60
C ALA A 43 -0.23 -0.80 -9.39
N ASP A 44 1.07 -0.88 -9.68
CA ASP A 44 1.99 0.26 -9.58
C ASP A 44 1.72 1.32 -10.65
N GLU A 45 1.36 0.93 -11.88
CA GLU A 45 0.97 1.85 -12.95
C GLU A 45 -0.33 2.58 -12.61
N ARG A 46 -1.33 1.88 -12.07
CA ARG A 46 -2.57 2.51 -11.58
C ARG A 46 -2.28 3.49 -10.45
N ARG A 47 -1.42 3.13 -9.49
CA ARG A 47 -0.99 4.07 -8.44
C ARG A 47 -0.30 5.28 -9.04
N GLN A 48 0.64 5.09 -9.96
CA GLN A 48 1.37 6.19 -10.57
C GLN A 48 0.47 7.12 -11.39
N MET A 49 -0.52 6.58 -12.11
CA MET A 49 -1.53 7.36 -12.82
C MET A 49 -2.42 8.17 -11.88
N MET A 50 -2.77 7.61 -10.72
CA MET A 50 -3.54 8.33 -9.71
C MET A 50 -2.69 9.43 -9.07
N LEU A 51 -1.45 9.11 -8.68
CA LEU A 51 -0.46 10.04 -8.15
C LEU A 51 -0.18 11.18 -9.15
N SER A 52 -0.12 10.92 -10.45
CA SER A 52 0.12 11.98 -11.45
C SER A 52 -1.04 12.94 -11.64
N GLN A 53 -2.27 12.52 -11.34
CA GLN A 53 -3.44 13.39 -11.40
C GLN A 53 -3.54 14.29 -10.17
N ILE A 54 -3.15 13.77 -9.00
CA ILE A 54 -3.28 14.48 -7.72
C ILE A 54 -2.04 15.29 -7.33
N LEU A 55 -0.85 14.98 -7.85
CA LEU A 55 0.38 15.74 -7.57
C LEU A 55 0.63 16.82 -8.64
N SER A 56 1.18 17.96 -8.24
CA SER A 56 1.75 18.93 -9.18
C SER A 56 3.09 18.42 -9.75
N THR A 57 3.53 19.00 -10.88
CA THR A 57 4.83 18.67 -11.50
C THR A 57 5.98 18.84 -10.51
N GLU A 58 6.00 19.95 -9.78
CA GLU A 58 7.02 20.26 -8.78
C GLU A 58 7.01 19.27 -7.61
N ALA A 59 5.83 18.91 -7.11
CA ALA A 59 5.68 17.91 -6.05
C ALA A 59 6.21 16.53 -6.49
N ARG A 60 6.00 16.17 -7.76
CA ARG A 60 6.49 14.90 -8.33
C ARG A 60 8.02 14.86 -8.39
N GLU A 61 8.64 15.95 -8.84
CA GLU A 61 10.11 16.06 -8.86
C GLU A 61 10.68 16.01 -7.44
N ARG A 62 10.04 16.68 -6.48
CA ARG A 62 10.46 16.64 -5.07
C ARG A 62 10.35 15.24 -4.49
N LEU A 63 9.24 14.54 -4.74
CA LEU A 63 9.03 13.17 -4.30
C LEU A 63 10.08 12.22 -4.90
N ALA A 64 10.39 12.37 -6.19
CA ALA A 64 11.45 11.60 -6.85
C ALA A 64 12.83 11.84 -6.23
N ARG A 65 13.20 13.11 -5.95
CA ARG A 65 14.44 13.44 -5.23
C ARG A 65 14.48 12.81 -3.84
N ILE A 66 13.37 12.82 -3.10
CA ILE A 66 13.29 12.20 -1.77
C ILE A 66 13.41 10.69 -1.88
N ALA A 67 12.79 10.06 -2.87
CA ALA A 67 12.86 8.61 -3.08
C ALA A 67 14.30 8.12 -3.33
N LEU A 68 15.14 8.94 -3.98
CA LEU A 68 16.57 8.64 -4.18
C LEU A 68 17.35 8.59 -2.87
N VAL A 69 17.03 9.46 -1.90
CA VAL A 69 17.76 9.55 -0.63
C VAL A 69 17.15 8.65 0.44
N LYS A 70 15.82 8.59 0.52
CA LYS A 70 15.04 7.84 1.52
C LYS A 70 13.73 7.33 0.92
N PRO A 71 13.74 6.15 0.27
CA PRO A 71 12.54 5.58 -0.36
C PRO A 71 11.43 5.25 0.65
N GLU A 72 11.79 4.91 1.89
CA GLU A 72 10.85 4.65 2.99
C GLU A 72 9.95 5.86 3.30
N LYS A 73 10.51 7.07 3.29
CA LYS A 73 9.76 8.30 3.55
C LYS A 73 8.88 8.68 2.37
N ALA A 74 9.39 8.50 1.14
CA ALA A 74 8.62 8.75 -0.07
C ALA A 74 7.36 7.86 -0.11
N ARG A 75 7.51 6.55 0.17
CA ARG A 75 6.36 5.63 0.25
C ARG A 75 5.34 6.03 1.31
N GLY A 76 5.80 6.47 2.49
CA GLY A 76 4.89 6.92 3.54
C GLY A 76 4.05 8.12 3.12
N VAL A 77 4.65 9.05 2.37
CA VAL A 77 3.92 10.21 1.83
C VAL A 77 2.97 9.78 0.71
N GLU A 78 3.39 8.92 -0.21
CA GLU A 78 2.54 8.35 -1.27
C GLU A 78 1.29 7.66 -0.71
N ASP A 79 1.45 6.85 0.36
CA ASP A 79 0.34 6.13 0.98
C ASP A 79 -0.70 7.07 1.61
N ILE A 80 -0.24 8.11 2.31
CA ILE A 80 -1.14 9.13 2.90
C ILE A 80 -1.89 9.88 1.80
N ILE A 81 -1.19 10.25 0.73
CA ILE A 81 -1.80 10.97 -0.40
C ILE A 81 -2.82 10.07 -1.10
N LEU A 82 -2.48 8.80 -1.35
CA LEU A 82 -3.39 7.85 -1.98
C LEU A 82 -4.65 7.62 -1.12
N ARG A 83 -4.47 7.43 0.19
CA ARG A 83 -5.57 7.27 1.14
C ARG A 83 -6.46 8.51 1.19
N SER A 84 -5.86 9.70 1.19
CA SER A 84 -6.60 10.98 1.21
C SER A 84 -7.34 11.23 -0.12
N ALA A 85 -6.77 10.80 -1.24
CA ALA A 85 -7.43 10.85 -2.55
C ALA A 85 -8.60 9.86 -2.63
N GLN A 86 -8.45 8.64 -2.11
CA GLN A 86 -9.54 7.65 -2.02
C GLN A 86 -10.70 8.13 -1.14
N MET A 87 -10.40 8.85 -0.05
CA MET A 87 -11.40 9.47 0.81
C MET A 87 -12.05 10.72 0.21
N GLY A 88 -11.59 11.18 -0.96
CA GLY A 88 -12.10 12.39 -1.60
C GLY A 88 -11.71 13.69 -0.89
N GLN A 89 -10.73 13.65 0.02
CA GLN A 89 -10.27 14.82 0.78
C GLN A 89 -9.31 15.70 -0.03
N ILE A 90 -8.74 15.18 -1.12
CA ILE A 90 -7.88 15.91 -2.04
C ILE A 90 -8.73 16.34 -3.24
N VAL A 91 -9.21 17.59 -3.19
CA VAL A 91 -9.97 18.23 -4.29
C VAL A 91 -9.03 19.01 -5.22
N GLU A 92 -7.89 19.46 -4.70
CA GLU A 92 -6.90 20.25 -5.42
C GLU A 92 -5.56 19.49 -5.56
N LYS A 93 -4.78 19.84 -6.57
CA LYS A 93 -3.45 19.26 -6.78
C LYS A 93 -2.55 19.55 -5.58
N VAL A 94 -1.92 18.51 -5.04
CA VAL A 94 -0.95 18.60 -3.95
C VAL A 94 0.31 19.29 -4.47
N SER A 95 0.59 20.47 -3.92
CA SER A 95 1.79 21.26 -4.19
C SER A 95 3.01 20.74 -3.42
N GLU A 96 4.20 21.23 -3.78
CA GLU A 96 5.44 20.90 -3.07
C GLU A 96 5.38 21.26 -1.57
N GLU A 97 4.84 22.44 -1.25
CA GLU A 97 4.72 22.91 0.14
C GLU A 97 3.86 21.96 1.00
N ARG A 98 2.76 21.47 0.41
CA ARG A 98 1.89 20.51 1.08
C ARG A 98 2.57 19.15 1.25
N LEU A 99 3.33 18.71 0.24
CA LEU A 99 4.14 17.49 0.31
C LEU A 99 5.18 17.56 1.46
N ILE A 100 5.87 18.69 1.59
CA ILE A 100 6.85 18.93 2.65
C ILE A 100 6.18 18.90 4.04
N SER A 101 5.03 19.57 4.17
CA SER A 101 4.25 19.58 5.42
C SER A 101 3.85 18.16 5.84
N LEU A 102 3.40 17.33 4.88
CA LEU A 102 3.07 15.92 5.14
C LEU A 102 4.30 15.11 5.55
N LEU A 103 5.44 15.31 4.88
CA LEU A 103 6.69 14.65 5.21
C LEU A 103 7.17 14.98 6.64
N GLU A 104 7.03 16.25 7.05
CA GLU A 104 7.36 16.70 8.40
C GLU A 104 6.40 16.10 9.45
N GLN A 105 5.10 16.04 9.13
CA GLN A 105 4.11 15.40 9.98
C GLN A 105 4.37 13.90 10.15
N ILE A 106 4.79 13.19 9.09
CA ILE A 106 5.21 11.78 9.20
C ILE A 106 6.44 11.67 10.09
N ASN A 107 7.44 12.54 9.89
CA ASN A 107 8.66 12.48 10.69
C ASN A 107 8.38 12.71 12.18
N THR A 108 7.46 13.62 12.52
CA THR A 108 7.04 13.91 13.90
C THR A 108 6.06 12.89 14.48
N GLN A 109 5.25 12.21 13.66
CA GLN A 109 4.42 11.10 14.13
C GLN A 109 5.25 9.85 14.39
N THR A 110 6.17 9.48 13.48
CA THR A 110 7.03 8.31 13.68
C THR A 110 7.84 8.41 14.98
N THR A 111 8.22 9.62 15.42
CA THR A 111 8.89 9.83 16.72
C THR A 111 7.96 9.75 17.93
N LYS A 112 6.64 9.94 17.77
CA LYS A 112 5.64 9.89 18.85
C LYS A 112 4.95 8.52 19.01
N GLN A 113 4.97 7.66 17.98
CA GLN A 113 4.22 6.39 17.95
C GLN A 113 4.86 5.26 18.79
N THR A 114 6.04 5.42 19.39
CA THR A 114 6.68 4.43 20.29
C THR A 114 6.21 4.52 21.75
N LYS A 115 4.93 4.84 22.02
CA LYS A 115 4.35 4.74 23.37
C LYS A 115 3.46 3.51 23.50
N VAL A 116 4.07 2.33 23.60
CA VAL A 116 3.35 1.10 23.96
C VAL A 116 3.00 1.15 25.44
N THR A 117 1.77 1.53 25.77
CA THR A 117 1.27 1.48 27.15
C THR A 117 0.75 0.07 27.43
N ILE A 118 1.58 -0.77 28.03
CA ILE A 118 1.20 -2.13 28.41
C ILE A 118 0.27 -2.05 29.64
N GLN A 119 -1.04 -2.17 29.41
CA GLN A 119 -2.01 -2.35 30.49
C GLN A 119 -2.02 -3.82 30.90
N ARG A 120 -1.18 -4.15 31.89
CA ARG A 120 -1.20 -5.44 32.59
C ARG A 120 -2.53 -5.56 33.34
N ARG A 121 -3.48 -6.32 32.78
CA ARG A 121 -4.69 -6.72 33.51
C ARG A 121 -4.27 -7.58 34.69
N ARG A 122 -4.48 -7.06 35.90
CA ARG A 122 -4.45 -7.83 37.14
C ARG A 122 -5.58 -8.86 37.03
N SER A 123 -5.20 -10.13 36.98
CA SER A 123 -6.09 -11.27 37.11
C SER A 123 -6.91 -11.11 38.38
N VAL A 124 -8.20 -10.80 38.23
CA VAL A 124 -9.24 -10.94 39.24
C VAL A 124 -9.82 -12.35 39.08
N LEU A 125 -9.12 -13.32 39.65
CA LEU A 125 -9.56 -14.70 39.80
C LEU A 125 -9.06 -15.17 41.17
N GLU A 126 -9.71 -14.69 42.22
CA GLU A 126 -9.65 -15.22 43.59
C GLU A 126 -10.86 -14.66 44.34
N ASP A 127 -12.03 -15.24 44.06
CA ASP A 127 -13.25 -15.16 44.86
C ASP A 127 -13.96 -16.52 44.69
N ASP A 128 -13.54 -17.51 45.48
CA ASP A 128 -14.35 -18.62 46.03
C ASP A 128 -13.45 -19.52 46.94
N ASP A 129 -13.37 -19.19 48.23
CA ASP A 129 -13.25 -20.12 49.38
C ASP A 129 -13.53 -19.36 50.69
#